data_AF-A0A924KXA7-F1
#
_entry.id   AF-A0A924KXA7-F1
#
_cell.length_a   1.000
_cell.length_b   1.000
_cell.length_c   1.000
_cell.angle_alpha   90.00
_cell.angle_beta   90.00
_cell.angle_gamma   90.00
#
_symmetry.space_group_name_H-M   'P 1'
#
loop_
_entity.id
_entity.type
_entity.pdbx_description
1 polymer ?
#
loop_
_entity_poly.entity_id
_entity_poly.type
_entity_poly.pdbx_seq_one_letter_code
_entity_poly.pdbx_strand_id
1 'polypeptide(L)'
;MNLAPNTDDLATLLGVCVALAIGMLVGAERERRKAAGSARGAAGIRTFAIVSMLGAVAMVVGGALLLAAATIAIGALTFAAYRPAPVDDPGLTTEVSLLLTCLLGGLAINSPLLAGGVGAALALLLDARARIHRFVRSVMSERELHDALVFVAAALIMLPIAPDRNMGPFLSINPHTIATLIVLVMAASAIGYIATRAMGPRYGLALAGFAGGFISSTATIHSMSVRASMHPALRDAATAGAVLSSVATFIQLGLVVAVVGPALLPAIALPLAAGGVVAAAYGFVLMALTATAPRPPQATPSSENRQQEKSQKRDIGRAFNLTHAIVFAAIVSTVLLLSAALHQW
;
A
#
# COMPACT_ATOMS: atom_id res chain seq x y z
N MET A 1 -46.40 -20.84 -30.17
CA MET A 1 -45.08 -21.47 -29.97
C MET A 1 -44.14 -20.37 -29.49
N ASN A 2 -44.09 -20.14 -28.17
CA ASN A 2 -43.34 -19.04 -27.56
C ASN A 2 -41.88 -19.51 -27.36
N LEU A 3 -40.97 -18.94 -28.15
CA LEU A 3 -39.51 -19.19 -28.12
C LEU A 3 -38.79 -18.16 -27.23
N ALA A 4 -39.38 -17.78 -26.09
CA ALA A 4 -38.65 -17.00 -25.09
C ALA A 4 -37.80 -17.97 -24.26
N PRO A 5 -36.46 -17.84 -24.23
CA PRO A 5 -35.64 -18.64 -23.33
C PRO A 5 -36.09 -18.39 -21.89
N ASN A 6 -36.19 -19.47 -21.11
CA ASN A 6 -36.56 -19.37 -19.71
C ASN A 6 -35.51 -18.50 -19.00
N THR A 7 -35.96 -17.60 -18.12
CA THR A 7 -35.07 -16.69 -17.37
C THR A 7 -33.98 -17.45 -16.59
N ASP A 8 -34.29 -18.67 -16.18
CA ASP A 8 -33.41 -19.55 -15.42
C ASP A 8 -32.27 -20.11 -16.30
N ASP A 9 -32.55 -20.40 -17.57
CA ASP A 9 -31.54 -20.86 -18.54
C ASP A 9 -30.55 -19.73 -18.85
N LEU A 10 -31.05 -18.50 -18.99
CA LEU A 10 -30.21 -17.33 -19.23
C LEU A 10 -29.31 -17.03 -18.02
N ALA A 11 -29.83 -17.14 -16.80
CA ALA A 11 -29.06 -16.96 -15.57
C ALA A 11 -27.96 -18.04 -15.43
N THR A 12 -28.29 -19.30 -15.74
CA THR A 12 -27.34 -20.41 -15.72
C THR A 12 -26.25 -20.24 -16.79
N LEU A 13 -26.64 -19.84 -18.00
CA LEU A 13 -25.70 -19.57 -19.09
C LEU A 13 -24.76 -18.41 -18.74
N LEU A 14 -25.27 -17.34 -18.12
CA LEU A 14 -24.44 -16.25 -17.59
C LEU A 14 -23.45 -16.77 -16.55
N GLY A 15 -23.89 -17.62 -15.61
CA GLY A 15 -23.02 -18.23 -14.60
C GLY A 15 -21.89 -19.06 -15.21
N VAL A 16 -22.20 -19.87 -16.24
CA VAL A 16 -21.19 -20.65 -16.97
C VAL A 16 -20.21 -19.74 -17.73
N CYS A 17 -20.68 -18.67 -18.38
CA CYS A 17 -19.82 -17.68 -19.02
C CYS A 17 -18.87 -17.01 -18.01
N VAL A 18 -19.37 -16.66 -16.83
CA VAL A 18 -18.56 -16.08 -15.75
C VAL A 18 -17.53 -17.08 -15.23
N ALA A 19 -17.90 -18.35 -15.01
CA ALA A 19 -16.97 -19.40 -14.63
C ALA A 19 -15.83 -19.55 -15.65
N LEU A 20 -16.16 -19.60 -16.93
CA LEU A 20 -15.18 -19.66 -18.01
C LEU A 20 -14.25 -18.43 -18.02
N ALA A 21 -14.82 -17.23 -17.85
CA ALA A 21 -14.04 -15.99 -17.76
C ALA A 21 -13.08 -15.99 -16.57
N ILE A 22 -13.52 -16.44 -15.39
CA ILE A 22 -12.66 -16.57 -14.18
C ILE A 22 -11.51 -17.54 -14.46
N GLY A 23 -11.82 -18.73 -14.99
CA GLY A 23 -10.81 -19.74 -15.31
C GLY A 23 -9.78 -19.25 -16.33
N MET A 24 -10.21 -18.52 -17.37
CA MET A 24 -9.30 -17.94 -18.35
C MET A 24 -8.44 -16.81 -17.75
N LEU A 25 -9.04 -15.94 -16.93
CA LEU A 25 -8.34 -14.81 -16.30
C LEU A 25 -7.22 -15.29 -15.37
N VAL A 26 -7.56 -16.21 -14.45
CA VAL A 26 -6.58 -16.80 -13.51
C VAL A 26 -5.55 -17.63 -14.28
N GLY A 27 -6.00 -18.41 -15.26
CA GLY A 27 -5.12 -19.21 -16.10
C GLY A 27 -4.12 -18.38 -16.92
N ALA A 28 -4.48 -17.17 -17.36
CA ALA A 28 -3.60 -16.29 -18.12
C ALA A 28 -2.46 -15.72 -17.27
N GLU A 29 -2.71 -15.40 -16.00
CA GLU A 29 -1.67 -15.04 -15.03
C GLU A 29 -0.68 -16.20 -14.85
N ARG A 30 -1.22 -17.42 -14.73
CA ARG A 30 -0.42 -18.63 -14.51
C ARG A 30 0.43 -19.04 -15.71
N GLU A 31 -0.09 -18.91 -16.93
CA GLU A 31 0.68 -19.18 -18.15
C GLU A 31 1.85 -18.19 -18.30
N ARG A 32 1.64 -16.91 -18.00
CA ARG A 32 2.71 -15.90 -18.01
C ARG A 32 3.84 -16.26 -17.04
N ARG A 33 3.51 -16.80 -15.86
CA ARG A 33 4.49 -17.27 -14.87
C ARG A 33 5.27 -18.49 -15.35
N LYS A 34 4.58 -19.45 -15.97
CA LYS A 34 5.19 -20.65 -16.56
C LYS A 34 6.18 -20.28 -17.66
N ALA A 35 5.82 -19.33 -18.53
CA ALA A 35 6.69 -18.82 -19.59
C ALA A 35 7.96 -18.12 -19.07
N ALA A 36 7.90 -17.55 -17.86
CA ALA A 36 9.04 -16.89 -17.19
C ALA A 36 10.05 -17.86 -16.54
N GLY A 37 9.92 -19.18 -16.75
CA GLY A 37 10.91 -20.19 -16.35
C GLY A 37 10.89 -20.60 -14.87
N SER A 38 10.03 -20.01 -14.03
CA SER A 38 9.99 -20.22 -12.58
C SER A 38 9.04 -21.34 -12.11
N ALA A 39 8.32 -22.02 -13.01
CA ALA A 39 7.34 -23.03 -12.64
C ALA A 39 7.20 -24.11 -13.73
N ARG A 40 8.17 -25.03 -13.80
CA ARG A 40 8.02 -26.27 -14.58
C ARG A 40 6.95 -27.13 -13.92
N GLY A 41 5.71 -27.06 -14.43
CA GLY A 41 4.57 -27.86 -13.95
C GLY A 41 3.28 -27.09 -13.67
N ALA A 42 3.26 -25.75 -13.77
CA ALA A 42 2.05 -24.99 -13.47
C ALA A 42 0.92 -25.25 -14.49
N ALA A 43 -0.29 -25.48 -13.96
CA ALA A 43 -1.54 -25.50 -14.69
C ALA A 43 -1.70 -24.19 -15.50
N GLY A 44 -1.98 -24.33 -16.80
CA GLY A 44 -2.06 -23.21 -17.76
C GLY A 44 -3.47 -22.67 -17.95
N ILE A 45 -3.67 -21.80 -18.96
CA ILE A 45 -4.98 -21.22 -19.30
C ILE A 45 -6.05 -22.31 -19.48
N ARG A 46 -5.70 -23.36 -20.23
CA ARG A 46 -6.62 -24.48 -20.51
C ARG A 46 -7.01 -25.21 -19.24
N THR A 47 -6.07 -25.47 -18.34
CA THR A 47 -6.33 -26.22 -17.11
C THR A 47 -7.27 -25.44 -16.18
N PHE A 48 -7.01 -24.15 -15.97
CA PHE A 48 -7.87 -23.31 -15.12
C PHE A 48 -9.26 -23.09 -15.73
N ALA A 49 -9.36 -22.92 -17.05
CA ALA A 49 -10.65 -22.83 -17.73
C ALA A 49 -11.48 -24.12 -17.58
N ILE A 50 -10.87 -25.28 -17.83
CA ILE A 50 -11.54 -26.58 -17.69
C ILE A 50 -11.96 -26.83 -16.24
N VAL A 51 -11.10 -26.53 -15.27
CA VAL A 51 -11.40 -26.72 -13.84
C VAL A 51 -12.52 -25.81 -13.37
N SER A 52 -12.55 -24.54 -13.78
CA SER A 52 -13.65 -23.65 -13.43
C SER A 52 -14.97 -24.12 -14.05
N MET A 53 -14.92 -24.55 -15.31
CA MET A 53 -16.10 -25.08 -15.99
C MET A 53 -16.58 -26.41 -15.37
N LEU A 54 -15.67 -27.26 -14.91
CA LEU A 54 -16.01 -28.47 -14.15
C LEU A 54 -16.74 -28.12 -12.85
N GLY A 55 -16.30 -27.09 -12.13
CA GLY A 55 -16.99 -26.61 -10.93
C GLY A 55 -18.40 -26.09 -11.23
N ALA A 56 -18.56 -25.33 -12.31
CA ALA A 56 -19.87 -24.85 -12.77
C ALA A 56 -20.82 -26.00 -13.12
N VAL A 57 -20.35 -26.97 -13.92
CA VAL A 57 -21.13 -28.15 -14.30
C VAL A 57 -21.47 -29.02 -13.09
N ALA A 58 -20.52 -29.22 -12.18
CA ALA A 58 -20.74 -29.98 -10.95
C ALA A 58 -21.85 -29.36 -10.10
N MET A 59 -21.87 -28.03 -9.99
CA MET A 59 -22.91 -27.32 -9.25
C MET A 59 -24.29 -27.44 -9.93
N VAL A 60 -24.35 -27.36 -11.27
CA VAL A 60 -25.62 -27.52 -12.02
C VAL A 60 -26.18 -28.93 -11.90
N VAL A 61 -25.33 -29.96 -12.04
CA VAL A 61 -25.78 -31.36 -12.13
C VAL A 61 -26.03 -31.99 -10.77
N GLY A 62 -25.16 -31.72 -9.78
CA GLY A 62 -25.18 -32.42 -8.49
C GLY A 62 -24.99 -31.52 -7.28
N GLY A 63 -25.11 -30.20 -7.46
CA GLY A 63 -25.04 -29.22 -6.38
C GLY A 63 -23.74 -29.26 -5.59
N ALA A 64 -23.84 -28.93 -4.30
CA ALA A 64 -22.68 -28.80 -3.41
C ALA A 64 -21.92 -30.12 -3.21
N LEU A 65 -22.60 -31.27 -3.21
CA LEU A 65 -21.96 -32.58 -3.02
C LEU A 65 -21.05 -32.95 -4.19
N LEU A 66 -21.55 -32.79 -5.43
CA LEU A 66 -20.74 -33.08 -6.61
C LEU A 66 -19.61 -32.07 -6.78
N LEU A 67 -19.84 -30.79 -6.44
CA LEU A 67 -18.78 -29.77 -6.41
C LEU A 67 -17.68 -30.13 -5.40
N ALA A 68 -18.04 -30.58 -4.19
CA ALA A 68 -17.08 -31.03 -3.20
C ALA A 68 -16.28 -32.24 -3.70
N ALA A 69 -16.96 -33.24 -4.28
CA ALA A 69 -16.31 -34.42 -4.87
C ALA A 69 -15.34 -34.04 -6.01
N ALA A 70 -15.75 -33.17 -6.93
CA ALA A 70 -14.91 -32.68 -8.02
C ALA A 70 -13.68 -31.92 -7.50
N THR A 71 -13.87 -31.07 -6.48
CA THR A 71 -12.78 -30.30 -5.86
C THR A 71 -11.78 -31.22 -5.14
N ILE A 72 -12.26 -32.23 -4.41
CA ILE A 72 -11.41 -33.26 -3.77
C ILE A 72 -10.66 -34.06 -4.83
N ALA A 73 -11.32 -34.46 -5.92
CA ALA A 73 -10.69 -35.18 -7.02
C ALA A 73 -9.56 -34.35 -7.67
N ILE A 74 -9.79 -33.06 -7.91
CA ILE A 74 -8.73 -32.15 -8.38
C ILE A 74 -7.58 -32.09 -7.38
N GLY A 75 -7.88 -31.97 -6.08
CA GLY A 75 -6.88 -31.95 -5.01
C GLY A 75 -6.03 -33.23 -4.98
N ALA A 76 -6.66 -34.39 -5.11
CA ALA A 76 -5.99 -35.68 -5.19
C ALA A 76 -5.12 -35.78 -6.45
N LEU A 77 -5.62 -35.33 -7.61
CA LEU A 77 -4.84 -35.30 -8.86
C LEU A 77 -3.64 -34.36 -8.76
N THR A 78 -3.79 -33.18 -8.16
CA THR A 78 -2.66 -32.26 -7.95
C THR A 78 -1.64 -32.83 -6.98
N PHE A 79 -2.09 -33.48 -5.91
CA PHE A 79 -1.22 -34.14 -4.94
C PHE A 79 -0.48 -35.34 -5.55
N ALA A 80 -1.16 -36.16 -6.37
CA ALA A 80 -0.53 -37.27 -7.07
C ALA A 80 0.44 -36.82 -8.16
N ALA A 81 0.18 -35.67 -8.79
CA ALA A 81 1.08 -35.03 -9.75
C ALA A 81 2.25 -34.30 -9.07
N TYR A 82 2.21 -34.15 -7.73
CA TYR A 82 3.27 -33.50 -6.98
C TYR A 82 4.54 -34.36 -7.02
N ARG A 83 5.58 -33.87 -7.69
CA ARG A 83 6.90 -34.46 -7.66
C ARG A 83 7.83 -33.56 -6.85
N PRO A 84 8.45 -34.06 -5.77
CA PRO A 84 9.47 -33.32 -5.03
C PRO A 84 10.65 -33.05 -5.98
N ALA A 85 10.75 -31.83 -6.51
CA ALA A 85 11.89 -31.39 -7.29
C ALA A 85 12.87 -30.62 -6.37
N PRO A 86 14.19 -30.78 -6.50
CA PRO A 86 15.18 -30.14 -5.60
C PRO A 86 15.38 -28.61 -5.79
N VAL A 87 14.47 -27.89 -6.44
CA VAL A 87 14.69 -26.47 -6.80
C VAL A 87 13.57 -25.60 -6.24
N ASP A 88 13.98 -24.66 -5.38
CA ASP A 88 13.24 -23.54 -4.76
C ASP A 88 11.72 -23.46 -5.01
N ASP A 89 10.97 -23.63 -3.90
CA ASP A 89 9.52 -23.38 -3.74
C ASP A 89 8.59 -24.10 -4.74
N PRO A 90 8.22 -25.37 -4.49
CA PRO A 90 7.08 -26.01 -5.14
C PRO A 90 5.81 -25.17 -4.87
N GLY A 91 5.12 -24.81 -5.95
CA GLY A 91 4.07 -23.80 -5.94
C GLY A 91 2.75 -24.23 -5.28
N LEU A 92 2.73 -24.36 -3.94
CA LEU A 92 1.50 -24.52 -3.12
C LEU A 92 0.42 -23.51 -3.52
N THR A 93 0.82 -22.28 -3.88
CA THR A 93 -0.11 -21.25 -4.34
C THR A 93 -0.85 -21.65 -5.62
N THR A 94 -0.23 -22.42 -6.53
CA THR A 94 -0.86 -22.85 -7.79
C THR A 94 -1.92 -23.90 -7.54
N GLU A 95 -1.64 -24.86 -6.65
CA GLU A 95 -2.58 -25.91 -6.25
C GLU A 95 -3.80 -25.30 -5.55
N VAL A 96 -3.58 -24.43 -4.56
CA VAL A 96 -4.66 -23.71 -3.87
C VAL A 96 -5.46 -22.84 -4.85
N SER A 97 -4.79 -22.17 -5.80
CA SER A 97 -5.49 -21.37 -6.83
C SER A 97 -6.38 -22.25 -7.71
N LEU A 98 -5.93 -23.45 -8.07
CA LEU A 98 -6.68 -24.37 -8.92
C LEU A 98 -7.94 -24.88 -8.21
N LEU A 99 -7.81 -25.26 -6.94
CA LEU A 99 -8.95 -25.65 -6.10
C LEU A 99 -9.94 -24.50 -5.92
N LEU A 100 -9.45 -23.30 -5.62
CA LEU A 100 -10.29 -22.12 -5.47
C LEU A 100 -11.00 -21.77 -6.79
N THR A 101 -10.34 -21.95 -7.94
CA THR A 101 -10.95 -21.70 -9.26
C THR A 101 -12.09 -22.68 -9.56
N CYS A 102 -12.00 -23.93 -9.10
CA CYS A 102 -13.10 -24.90 -9.17
C CYS A 102 -14.30 -24.42 -8.35
N LEU A 103 -14.07 -24.04 -7.09
CA LEU A 103 -15.11 -23.55 -6.20
C LEU A 103 -15.77 -22.27 -6.74
N LEU A 104 -14.99 -21.35 -7.30
CA LEU A 104 -15.49 -20.13 -7.95
C LEU A 104 -16.33 -20.43 -9.19
N GLY A 105 -16.00 -21.49 -9.94
CA GLY A 105 -16.82 -21.96 -11.05
C GLY A 105 -18.20 -22.42 -10.58
N GLY A 106 -18.26 -23.20 -9.50
CA GLY A 106 -19.53 -23.60 -8.88
C GLY A 106 -20.31 -22.41 -8.31
N LEU A 107 -19.61 -21.48 -7.65
CA LEU A 107 -20.20 -20.25 -7.10
C LEU A 107 -20.81 -19.35 -8.17
N ALA A 108 -20.24 -19.35 -9.38
CA ALA A 108 -20.73 -18.54 -10.49
C ALA A 108 -22.15 -18.92 -10.93
N ILE A 109 -22.59 -20.16 -10.69
CA ILE A 109 -23.96 -20.61 -10.99
C ILE A 109 -24.98 -19.92 -10.06
N ASN A 110 -24.66 -19.80 -8.77
CA ASN A 110 -25.58 -19.21 -7.78
C ASN A 110 -25.41 -17.69 -7.65
N SER A 111 -24.20 -17.18 -7.91
CA SER A 111 -23.86 -15.77 -7.68
C SER A 111 -22.75 -15.31 -8.64
N PRO A 112 -23.08 -15.06 -9.92
CA PRO A 112 -22.11 -14.67 -10.94
C PRO A 112 -21.31 -13.41 -10.55
N LEU A 113 -21.96 -12.40 -9.97
CA LEU A 113 -21.30 -11.14 -9.58
C LEU A 113 -20.23 -11.36 -8.50
N LEU A 114 -20.55 -12.15 -7.48
CA LEU A 114 -19.64 -12.44 -6.38
C LEU A 114 -18.48 -13.34 -6.84
N ALA A 115 -18.78 -14.37 -7.64
CA ALA A 115 -17.76 -15.23 -8.23
C ALA A 115 -16.80 -14.42 -9.13
N GLY A 116 -17.33 -13.54 -9.98
CA GLY A 116 -16.53 -12.66 -10.83
C GLY A 116 -15.62 -11.72 -10.03
N GLY A 117 -16.16 -11.09 -8.98
CA GLY A 117 -15.39 -10.22 -8.09
C GLY A 117 -14.26 -10.94 -7.36
N VAL A 118 -14.55 -12.11 -6.77
CA VAL A 118 -13.53 -12.92 -6.07
C VAL A 118 -12.52 -13.50 -7.06
N GLY A 119 -12.94 -13.93 -8.25
CA GLY A 119 -12.05 -14.41 -9.31
C GLY A 119 -11.11 -13.33 -9.83
N ALA A 120 -11.60 -12.10 -10.01
CA ALA A 120 -10.77 -10.95 -10.36
C ALA A 120 -9.78 -10.59 -9.24
N ALA A 121 -10.24 -10.60 -7.98
CA ALA A 121 -9.39 -10.36 -6.82
C ALA A 121 -8.28 -11.42 -6.69
N LEU A 122 -8.60 -12.70 -6.93
CA LEU A 122 -7.63 -13.78 -6.99
C LEU A 122 -6.58 -13.51 -8.07
N ALA A 123 -7.00 -13.23 -9.32
CA ALA A 123 -6.07 -12.94 -10.41
C ALA A 123 -5.14 -11.76 -10.10
N LEU A 124 -5.68 -10.68 -9.53
CA LEU A 124 -4.91 -9.50 -9.09
C LEU A 124 -3.89 -9.86 -8.00
N LEU A 125 -4.28 -10.66 -7.01
CA LEU A 125 -3.41 -11.10 -5.93
C LEU A 125 -2.22 -11.92 -6.46
N LEU A 126 -2.48 -12.81 -7.42
CA LEU A 126 -1.46 -13.67 -8.01
C LEU A 126 -0.44 -12.88 -8.85
N ASP A 127 -0.92 -11.90 -9.61
CA ASP A 127 -0.06 -10.97 -10.34
C ASP A 127 0.76 -10.08 -9.38
N ALA A 128 0.13 -9.56 -8.32
CA ALA A 128 0.78 -8.72 -7.32
C ALA A 128 1.92 -9.44 -6.57
N ARG A 129 1.81 -10.75 -6.32
CA ARG A 129 2.84 -11.56 -5.62
C ARG A 129 4.23 -11.37 -6.23
N ALA A 130 4.35 -11.29 -7.56
CA ALA A 130 5.66 -11.12 -8.24
C ALA A 130 6.31 -9.78 -7.89
N ARG A 131 5.48 -8.74 -7.95
CA ARG A 131 5.89 -7.36 -7.76
C ARG A 131 6.28 -7.14 -6.31
N ILE A 132 5.48 -7.66 -5.38
CA ILE A 132 5.77 -7.61 -3.95
C ILE A 132 7.04 -8.41 -3.63
N HIS A 133 7.18 -9.64 -4.12
CA HIS A 133 8.35 -10.46 -3.80
C HIS A 133 9.65 -9.89 -4.36
N ARG A 134 9.64 -9.37 -5.60
CA ARG A 134 10.80 -8.63 -6.14
C ARG A 134 11.05 -7.36 -5.35
N PHE A 135 10.02 -6.57 -5.05
CA PHE A 135 10.18 -5.36 -4.25
C PHE A 135 10.82 -5.67 -2.87
N VAL A 136 10.34 -6.70 -2.17
CA VAL A 136 10.90 -7.10 -0.87
C VAL A 136 12.33 -7.63 -1.02
N ARG A 137 12.63 -8.53 -1.98
CA ARG A 137 13.97 -9.14 -2.11
C ARG A 137 15.02 -8.25 -2.78
N SER A 138 14.65 -7.43 -3.77
CA SER A 138 15.60 -6.65 -4.55
C SER A 138 15.64 -5.18 -4.15
N VAL A 139 14.59 -4.68 -3.47
CA VAL A 139 14.49 -3.28 -3.08
C VAL A 139 14.62 -3.13 -1.57
N MET A 140 14.12 -4.04 -0.73
CA MET A 140 14.13 -3.80 0.73
C MET A 140 15.32 -4.44 1.46
N SER A 141 16.05 -3.68 2.28
CA SER A 141 17.02 -4.25 3.23
C SER A 141 16.29 -5.04 4.33
N GLU A 142 16.92 -6.05 4.93
CA GLU A 142 16.36 -6.78 6.09
C GLU A 142 15.91 -5.83 7.22
N ARG A 143 16.62 -4.72 7.41
CA ARG A 143 16.27 -3.69 8.40
C ARG A 143 15.07 -2.86 7.98
N GLU A 144 14.95 -2.55 6.70
CA GLU A 144 13.78 -1.84 6.16
C GLU A 144 12.52 -2.71 6.22
N LEU A 145 12.66 -4.03 6.03
CA LEU A 145 11.58 -4.99 6.22
C LEU A 145 11.13 -5.02 7.68
N HIS A 146 12.07 -5.05 8.62
CA HIS A 146 11.76 -4.96 10.04
C HIS A 146 11.02 -3.66 10.38
N ASP A 147 11.53 -2.51 9.92
CA ASP A 147 10.92 -1.20 10.14
C ASP A 147 9.51 -1.10 9.50
N ALA A 148 9.31 -1.69 8.32
CA ALA A 148 7.99 -1.78 7.68
C ALA A 148 7.03 -2.70 8.45
N LEU A 149 7.52 -3.81 9.00
CA LEU A 149 6.73 -4.69 9.88
C LEU A 149 6.33 -3.97 11.17
N VAL A 150 7.21 -3.15 11.75
CA VAL A 150 6.91 -2.31 12.92
C VAL A 150 5.85 -1.26 12.56
N PHE A 151 5.93 -0.64 11.38
CA PHE A 151 4.87 0.26 10.88
C PHE A 151 3.52 -0.45 10.75
N VAL A 152 3.50 -1.62 10.12
CA VAL A 152 2.27 -2.41 9.96
C VAL A 152 1.73 -2.83 11.33
N ALA A 153 2.59 -3.26 12.26
CA ALA A 153 2.17 -3.58 13.62
C ALA A 153 1.59 -2.35 14.34
N ALA A 154 2.20 -1.17 14.20
CA ALA A 154 1.65 0.06 14.76
C ALA A 154 0.27 0.41 14.16
N ALA A 155 0.12 0.28 12.83
CA ALA A 155 -1.12 0.61 12.13
C ALA A 155 -2.25 -0.41 12.37
N LEU A 156 -1.94 -1.72 12.41
CA LEU A 156 -2.94 -2.79 12.48
C LEU A 156 -3.17 -3.34 13.90
N ILE A 157 -2.24 -3.14 14.82
CA ILE A 157 -2.34 -3.67 16.19
C ILE A 157 -2.47 -2.52 17.18
N MET A 158 -1.52 -1.57 17.19
CA MET A 158 -1.54 -0.47 18.16
C MET A 158 -2.74 0.46 17.97
N LEU A 159 -3.03 0.89 16.72
CA LEU A 159 -4.13 1.82 16.43
C LEU A 159 -5.52 1.29 16.83
N PRO A 160 -5.95 0.05 16.48
CA PRO A 160 -7.26 -0.45 16.89
C PRO A 160 -7.34 -0.81 18.39
N ILE A 161 -6.21 -1.12 19.03
CA ILE A 161 -6.19 -1.38 20.48
C ILE A 161 -6.21 -0.08 21.29
N ALA A 162 -5.75 1.04 20.71
CA ALA A 162 -5.70 2.32 21.41
C ALA A 162 -7.12 2.84 21.71
N PRO A 163 -7.47 3.01 23.00
CA PRO A 163 -8.81 3.40 23.40
C PRO A 163 -9.11 4.84 22.97
N ASP A 164 -10.23 5.05 22.28
CA ASP A 164 -10.69 6.36 21.82
C ASP A 164 -11.46 7.10 22.92
N ARG A 165 -10.72 7.47 23.98
CA ARG A 165 -11.24 8.26 25.09
C ARG A 165 -10.15 9.15 25.62
N ASN A 166 -10.53 10.37 25.94
CA ASN A 166 -9.66 11.32 26.62
C ASN A 166 -9.34 10.79 28.02
N MET A 167 -8.06 10.64 28.33
CA MET A 167 -7.51 10.09 29.58
C MET A 167 -6.39 11.01 30.09
N GLY A 168 -6.00 10.83 31.36
CA GLY A 168 -4.96 11.64 32.01
C GLY A 168 -5.48 12.95 32.64
N PRO A 169 -4.57 13.78 33.20
CA PRO A 169 -4.93 15.03 33.85
C PRO A 169 -5.73 15.93 32.91
N PHE A 170 -6.84 16.47 33.39
CA PHE A 170 -7.73 17.36 32.64
C PHE A 170 -8.39 16.76 31.38
N LEU A 171 -8.44 15.42 31.23
CA LEU A 171 -8.99 14.77 30.03
C LEU A 171 -8.33 15.29 28.73
N SER A 172 -7.04 15.60 28.78
CA SER A 172 -6.34 16.32 27.70
C SER A 172 -5.66 15.39 26.69
N ILE A 173 -5.49 14.11 27.01
CA ILE A 173 -4.71 13.17 26.19
C ILE A 173 -5.61 12.04 25.67
N ASN A 174 -5.74 11.92 24.35
CA ASN A 174 -6.41 10.77 23.72
C ASN A 174 -5.36 9.78 23.17
N PRO A 175 -5.26 8.56 23.73
CA PRO A 175 -4.34 7.52 23.24
C PRO A 175 -4.55 7.14 21.77
N HIS A 176 -5.80 7.14 21.29
CA HIS A 176 -6.12 6.86 19.88
C HIS A 176 -5.57 7.95 18.96
N THR A 177 -5.66 9.22 19.36
CA THR A 177 -5.07 10.35 18.62
C THR A 177 -3.54 10.28 18.58
N ILE A 178 -2.89 9.93 19.69
CA ILE A 178 -1.44 9.72 19.75
C ILE A 178 -1.02 8.58 18.81
N ALA A 179 -1.71 7.44 18.87
CA ALA A 179 -1.43 6.30 18.00
C ALA A 179 -1.60 6.67 16.51
N THR A 180 -2.66 7.43 16.19
CA THR A 180 -2.90 7.95 14.85
C THR A 180 -1.75 8.83 14.37
N LEU A 181 -1.25 9.75 15.22
CA LEU A 181 -0.11 10.61 14.89
C LEU A 181 1.17 9.82 14.65
N ILE A 182 1.45 8.80 15.46
CA ILE A 182 2.61 7.92 15.30
C ILE A 182 2.56 7.21 13.94
N VAL A 183 1.42 6.59 13.61
CA VAL A 183 1.21 5.91 12.33
C VAL A 183 1.35 6.88 11.15
N LEU A 184 0.84 8.12 11.29
CA LEU A 184 0.98 9.17 10.29
C LEU A 184 2.43 9.54 9.99
N VAL A 185 3.21 9.81 11.04
CA VAL A 185 4.62 10.20 10.91
C VAL A 185 5.41 9.07 10.24
N MET A 186 5.14 7.83 10.61
CA MET A 186 5.77 6.66 10.01
C MET A 186 5.36 6.49 8.53
N ALA A 187 4.08 6.67 8.19
CA ALA A 187 3.58 6.59 6.82
C ALA A 187 4.17 7.67 5.91
N ALA A 188 4.23 8.92 6.37
CA ALA A 188 4.83 10.03 5.62
C ALA A 188 6.34 9.80 5.38
N SER A 189 7.04 9.26 6.39
CA SER A 189 8.45 8.88 6.27
C SER A 189 8.65 7.74 5.25
N ALA A 190 7.74 6.75 5.24
CA ALA A 190 7.74 5.64 4.30
C ALA A 190 7.54 6.10 2.84
N ILE A 191 6.52 6.93 2.60
CA ILE A 191 6.25 7.51 1.29
C ILE A 191 7.44 8.36 0.84
N GLY A 192 8.01 9.14 1.78
CA GLY A 192 9.29 9.84 1.63
C GLY A 192 10.41 8.98 1.10
N TYR A 193 10.64 7.86 1.78
CA TYR A 193 11.68 6.93 1.43
C TYR A 193 11.45 6.31 0.04
N ILE A 194 10.24 5.78 -0.22
CA ILE A 194 9.86 5.16 -1.49
C ILE A 194 10.00 6.17 -2.64
N ALA A 195 9.51 7.40 -2.46
CA ALA A 195 9.58 8.45 -3.48
C ALA A 195 11.03 8.87 -3.75
N THR A 196 11.86 9.04 -2.71
CA THR A 196 13.30 9.36 -2.92
C THR A 196 14.07 8.25 -3.62
N ARG A 197 13.65 6.99 -3.43
CA ARG A 197 14.28 5.85 -4.07
C ARG A 197 13.83 5.66 -5.52
N ALA A 198 12.57 5.98 -5.83
CA ALA A 198 12.01 5.87 -7.18
C ALA A 198 12.43 7.03 -8.10
N MET A 199 12.48 8.27 -7.58
CA MET A 199 12.65 9.49 -8.38
C MET A 199 13.93 10.28 -8.03
N GLY A 200 14.78 9.71 -7.17
CA GLY A 200 15.96 10.36 -6.62
C GLY A 200 15.65 11.29 -5.45
N PRO A 201 16.65 11.64 -4.61
CA PRO A 201 16.45 12.44 -3.41
C PRO A 201 15.85 13.83 -3.65
N ARG A 202 16.02 14.37 -4.87
CA ARG A 202 15.56 15.71 -5.27
C ARG A 202 14.03 15.80 -5.40
N TYR A 203 13.43 14.97 -6.24
CA TYR A 203 11.97 14.99 -6.50
C TYR A 203 11.19 14.17 -5.47
N GLY A 204 11.80 13.13 -4.91
CA GLY A 204 11.10 12.23 -4.01
C GLY A 204 10.73 12.86 -2.67
N LEU A 205 11.58 13.74 -2.14
CA LEU A 205 11.32 14.46 -0.90
C LEU A 205 10.19 15.48 -1.02
N ALA A 206 10.20 16.23 -2.12
CA ALA A 206 9.17 17.20 -2.47
C ALA A 206 7.79 16.55 -2.60
N LEU A 207 7.71 15.46 -3.38
CA LEU A 207 6.45 14.75 -3.62
C LEU A 207 5.91 14.08 -2.36
N ALA A 208 6.79 13.50 -1.55
CA ALA A 208 6.39 12.90 -0.29
C ALA A 208 5.92 13.92 0.74
N GLY A 209 6.52 15.11 0.75
CA GLY A 209 6.05 16.24 1.55
C GLY A 209 4.64 16.67 1.16
N PHE A 210 4.40 16.85 -0.15
CA PHE A 210 3.07 17.15 -0.67
C PHE A 210 2.03 16.07 -0.33
N ALA A 211 2.35 14.80 -0.61
CA ALA A 211 1.45 13.67 -0.33
C ALA A 211 1.20 13.50 1.19
N GLY A 212 2.24 13.63 2.02
CA GLY A 212 2.13 13.58 3.47
C GLY A 212 1.30 14.74 4.04
N GLY A 213 1.33 15.90 3.39
CA GLY A 213 0.51 17.07 3.75
C GLY A 213 -0.99 16.80 3.73
N PHE A 214 -1.49 15.97 2.79
CA PHE A 214 -2.90 15.54 2.76
C PHE A 214 -3.29 14.65 3.95
N ILE A 215 -2.30 14.11 4.67
CA ILE A 215 -2.56 13.30 5.84
C ILE A 215 -2.39 14.17 7.11
N SER A 216 -1.23 14.83 7.24
CA SER A 216 -0.97 15.86 8.25
C SER A 216 0.26 16.69 7.89
N SER A 217 0.06 17.99 7.68
CA SER A 217 1.18 18.92 7.41
C SER A 217 2.14 19.04 8.61
N THR A 218 1.65 19.04 9.84
CA THR A 218 2.47 19.14 11.06
C THR A 218 3.40 17.93 11.24
N ALA A 219 2.86 16.72 11.11
CA ALA A 219 3.65 15.49 11.15
C ALA A 219 4.66 15.42 10.00
N THR A 220 4.28 15.92 8.82
CA THR A 220 5.14 15.97 7.65
C THR A 220 6.31 16.93 7.85
N ILE A 221 6.05 18.17 8.30
CA ILE A 221 7.10 19.15 8.62
C ILE A 221 8.07 18.60 9.67
N HIS A 222 7.55 17.92 10.71
CA HIS A 222 8.40 17.29 11.71
C HIS A 222 9.28 16.18 11.12
N SER A 223 8.73 15.26 10.33
CA SER A 223 9.51 14.19 9.71
C SER A 223 10.58 14.71 8.73
N MET A 224 10.28 15.79 8.01
CA MET A 224 11.26 16.48 7.15
C MET A 224 12.35 17.18 7.96
N SER A 225 12.00 17.82 9.08
CA SER A 225 12.96 18.44 10.01
C SER A 225 13.96 17.42 10.58
N VAL A 226 13.45 16.27 11.05
CA VAL A 226 14.28 15.16 11.54
C VAL A 226 15.21 14.63 10.43
N ARG A 227 14.74 14.54 9.19
CA ARG A 227 15.59 14.12 8.08
C ARG A 227 16.66 15.15 7.74
N ALA A 228 16.32 16.44 7.78
CA ALA A 228 17.24 17.54 7.53
C ALA A 228 18.34 17.65 8.61
N SER A 229 18.02 17.30 9.87
CA SER A 229 18.99 17.28 10.96
C SER A 229 19.95 16.09 10.86
N MET A 230 19.43 14.91 10.53
CA MET A 230 20.22 13.68 10.36
C MET A 230 21.09 13.72 9.09
N HIS A 231 20.63 14.38 8.02
CA HIS A 231 21.30 14.39 6.72
C HIS A 231 21.45 15.82 6.20
N PRO A 232 22.55 16.51 6.55
CA PRO A 232 22.79 17.89 6.11
C PRO A 232 22.74 18.09 4.60
N ALA A 233 23.16 17.08 3.82
CA ALA A 233 23.13 17.10 2.36
C ALA A 233 21.71 17.07 1.75
N LEU A 234 20.68 16.73 2.54
CA LEU A 234 19.28 16.67 2.11
C LEU A 234 18.43 17.81 2.67
N ARG A 235 19.03 18.76 3.41
CA ARG A 235 18.31 19.85 4.10
C ARG A 235 17.38 20.62 3.17
N ASP A 236 17.89 21.06 2.04
CA ASP A 236 17.12 21.89 1.10
C ASP A 236 16.00 21.09 0.42
N ALA A 237 16.22 19.81 0.13
CA ALA A 237 15.19 18.93 -0.40
C ALA A 237 14.11 18.61 0.65
N ALA A 238 14.50 18.44 1.92
CA ALA A 238 13.59 18.20 3.03
C ALA A 238 12.77 19.45 3.38
N THR A 239 13.36 20.63 3.35
CA THR A 239 12.65 21.90 3.54
C THR A 239 11.68 22.17 2.39
N ALA A 240 12.06 21.88 1.13
CA ALA A 240 11.14 21.93 0.00
C ALA A 240 9.93 20.99 0.21
N GLY A 241 10.16 19.75 0.67
CA GLY A 241 9.10 18.82 1.06
C GLY A 241 8.20 19.36 2.18
N ALA A 242 8.78 19.94 3.23
CA ALA A 242 8.03 20.53 4.34
C ALA A 242 7.15 21.71 3.90
N VAL A 243 7.65 22.55 2.98
CA VAL A 243 6.87 23.66 2.42
C VAL A 243 5.74 23.13 1.53
N LEU A 244 6.02 22.13 0.69
CA LEU A 244 5.03 21.55 -0.21
C LEU A 244 3.90 20.82 0.53
N SER A 245 4.11 20.36 1.77
CA SER A 245 3.01 19.84 2.59
C SER A 245 1.95 20.90 2.90
N SER A 246 2.33 22.18 2.92
CA SER A 246 1.40 23.30 3.15
C SER A 246 0.49 23.54 1.93
N VAL A 247 0.96 23.22 0.72
CA VAL A 247 0.13 23.29 -0.49
C VAL A 247 -1.06 22.32 -0.37
N ALA A 248 -0.84 21.12 0.17
CA ALA A 248 -1.90 20.16 0.41
C ALA A 248 -2.95 20.70 1.40
N THR A 249 -2.53 21.39 2.46
CA THR A 249 -3.44 22.04 3.43
C THR A 249 -4.35 23.07 2.76
N PHE A 250 -3.81 23.91 1.86
CA PHE A 250 -4.61 24.88 1.12
C PHE A 250 -5.63 24.19 0.20
N ILE A 251 -5.23 23.11 -0.49
CA ILE A 251 -6.13 22.31 -1.32
C ILE A 251 -7.26 21.70 -0.47
N GLN A 252 -6.92 21.10 0.67
CA GLN A 252 -7.90 20.50 1.59
C GLN A 252 -8.89 21.52 2.12
N LEU A 253 -8.41 22.68 2.57
CA LEU A 253 -9.28 23.74 3.08
C LEU A 253 -10.23 24.25 1.99
N GLY A 254 -9.74 24.40 0.75
CA GLY A 254 -10.56 24.72 -0.40
C GLY A 254 -11.65 23.68 -0.66
N LEU A 255 -11.29 22.38 -0.62
CA LEU A 255 -12.24 21.28 -0.82
C LEU A 255 -13.30 21.24 0.29
N VAL A 256 -12.91 21.41 1.55
CA VAL A 256 -13.82 21.44 2.70
C VAL A 256 -14.82 22.58 2.54
N VAL A 257 -14.35 23.78 2.20
CA VAL A 257 -15.25 24.93 2.02
C VAL A 257 -16.16 24.75 0.79
N ALA A 258 -15.67 24.15 -0.29
CA ALA A 258 -16.50 23.84 -1.46
C ALA A 258 -17.70 22.95 -1.12
N VAL A 259 -17.53 21.99 -0.20
CA VAL A 259 -18.57 21.06 0.22
C VAL A 259 -19.47 21.66 1.30
N VAL A 260 -18.90 22.31 2.32
CA VAL A 260 -19.63 22.79 3.50
C VAL A 260 -20.34 24.12 3.24
N GLY A 261 -19.75 25.00 2.43
CA GLY A 261 -20.22 26.35 2.23
C GLY A 261 -19.79 26.92 0.88
N PRO A 262 -20.36 26.43 -0.25
CA PRO A 262 -19.94 26.82 -1.60
C PRO A 262 -20.09 28.32 -1.86
N ALA A 263 -21.03 29.01 -1.20
CA ALA A 263 -21.21 30.45 -1.29
C ALA A 263 -20.05 31.26 -0.67
N LEU A 264 -19.27 30.68 0.25
CA LEU A 264 -18.10 31.31 0.85
C LEU A 264 -16.85 31.17 -0.03
N LEU A 265 -16.84 30.20 -0.95
CA LEU A 265 -15.69 29.89 -1.80
C LEU A 265 -15.17 31.11 -2.59
N PRO A 266 -16.01 31.94 -3.24
CA PRO A 266 -15.52 33.11 -3.98
C PRO A 266 -14.85 34.15 -3.08
N ALA A 267 -15.31 34.28 -1.83
CA ALA A 267 -14.77 35.24 -0.87
C ALA A 267 -13.37 34.84 -0.37
N ILE A 268 -13.09 33.53 -0.25
CA ILE A 268 -11.81 33.01 0.25
C ILE A 268 -10.91 32.42 -0.84
N ALA A 269 -11.39 32.32 -2.09
CA ALA A 269 -10.64 31.74 -3.20
C ALA A 269 -9.31 32.48 -3.43
N LEU A 270 -9.33 33.81 -3.39
CA LEU A 270 -8.14 34.63 -3.59
C LEU A 270 -7.08 34.39 -2.50
N PRO A 271 -7.37 34.46 -1.18
CA PRO A 271 -6.37 34.17 -0.16
C PRO A 271 -5.90 32.69 -0.18
N LEU A 272 -6.79 31.73 -0.47
CA LEU A 272 -6.41 30.31 -0.64
C LEU A 272 -5.44 30.11 -1.81
N ALA A 273 -5.77 30.67 -2.97
CA ALA A 273 -4.94 30.56 -4.17
C ALA A 273 -3.61 31.29 -3.98
N ALA A 274 -3.62 32.50 -3.41
CA ALA A 274 -2.39 33.25 -3.13
C ALA A 274 -1.47 32.48 -2.17
N GLY A 275 -2.02 31.97 -1.05
CA GLY A 275 -1.25 31.16 -0.10
C GLY A 275 -0.69 29.88 -0.71
N GLY A 276 -1.51 29.16 -1.48
CA GLY A 276 -1.10 27.93 -2.18
C GLY A 276 -0.03 28.18 -3.23
N VAL A 277 -0.16 29.24 -4.03
CA VAL A 277 0.81 29.63 -5.07
C VAL A 277 2.13 30.06 -4.44
N VAL A 278 2.11 30.86 -3.37
CA VAL A 278 3.35 31.28 -2.68
C VAL A 278 4.06 30.08 -2.07
N ALA A 279 3.33 29.17 -1.41
CA ALA A 279 3.92 27.94 -0.86
C ALA A 279 4.51 27.05 -1.98
N ALA A 280 3.79 26.88 -3.08
CA ALA A 280 4.27 26.10 -4.23
C ALA A 280 5.51 26.74 -4.87
N ALA A 281 5.49 28.05 -5.09
CA ALA A 281 6.61 28.79 -5.66
C ALA A 281 7.84 28.71 -4.75
N TYR A 282 7.68 28.91 -3.44
CA TYR A 282 8.79 28.80 -2.48
C TYR A 282 9.38 27.38 -2.44
N GLY A 283 8.52 26.35 -2.39
CA GLY A 283 8.97 24.96 -2.45
C GLY A 283 9.70 24.62 -3.75
N PHE A 284 9.22 25.13 -4.87
CA PHE A 284 9.83 24.92 -6.19
C PHE A 284 11.16 25.67 -6.35
N VAL A 285 11.28 26.89 -5.83
CA VAL A 285 12.53 27.66 -5.82
C VAL A 285 13.58 26.95 -4.98
N LEU A 286 13.25 26.49 -3.77
CA LEU A 286 14.16 25.71 -2.94
C LEU A 286 14.63 24.45 -3.66
N MET A 287 13.71 23.76 -4.32
CA MET A 287 14.02 22.60 -5.13
C MET A 287 14.94 22.92 -6.32
N ALA A 288 14.73 24.04 -7.01
CA ALA A 288 15.57 24.48 -8.11
C ALA A 288 16.99 24.87 -7.64
N LEU A 289 17.12 25.51 -6.48
CA LEU A 289 18.41 25.87 -5.88
C LEU A 289 19.23 24.65 -5.47
N THR A 290 18.59 23.54 -5.09
CA THR A 290 19.30 22.26 -4.89
C THR A 290 19.81 21.61 -6.16
N ALA A 291 19.27 21.98 -7.32
CA ALA A 291 19.72 21.46 -8.60
C ALA A 291 21.07 22.05 -9.00
N THR A 292 21.34 23.30 -8.58
CA THR A 292 22.55 24.08 -8.89
C THR A 292 23.72 23.89 -7.92
N ALA A 293 23.49 23.28 -6.76
CA ALA A 293 24.57 23.00 -5.81
C ALA A 293 25.56 21.96 -6.39
N PRO A 294 26.89 22.26 -6.44
CA PRO A 294 27.90 21.32 -6.90
C PRO A 294 27.84 20.04 -6.06
N ARG A 295 27.87 18.87 -6.72
CA ARG A 295 28.15 17.61 -6.01
C ARG A 295 29.48 17.80 -5.26
N PRO A 296 29.56 17.57 -3.94
CA PRO A 296 30.85 17.63 -3.26
C PRO A 296 31.82 16.67 -3.96
N PRO A 297 33.11 17.05 -4.12
CA PRO A 297 34.08 16.19 -4.77
C PRO A 297 34.08 14.84 -4.05
N GLN A 298 33.96 13.74 -4.80
CA GLN A 298 34.23 12.41 -4.26
C GLN A 298 35.72 12.35 -3.92
N ALA A 299 36.07 12.75 -2.70
CA ALA A 299 37.39 12.48 -2.16
C ALA A 299 37.55 10.95 -2.06
N THR A 300 38.62 10.42 -2.64
CA THR A 300 39.00 9.01 -2.52
C THR A 300 38.91 8.58 -1.04
N PRO A 301 38.05 7.62 -0.69
CA PRO A 301 37.76 7.35 0.71
C PRO A 301 38.93 6.62 1.37
N SER A 302 39.55 7.26 2.37
CA SER A 302 40.35 6.60 3.40
C SER A 302 39.53 5.50 4.09
N SER A 303 40.18 4.49 4.64
CA SER A 303 39.55 3.33 5.29
C SER A 303 38.54 3.72 6.38
N GLU A 304 38.79 4.80 7.11
CA GLU A 304 37.89 5.38 8.11
C GLU A 304 36.65 6.03 7.49
N ASN A 305 36.82 6.84 6.43
CA ASN A 305 35.69 7.41 5.69
C ASN A 305 34.83 6.33 5.03
N ARG A 306 35.41 5.17 4.68
CA ARG A 306 34.66 4.04 4.11
C ARG A 306 33.78 3.32 5.13
N GLN A 307 34.18 3.33 6.41
CA GLN A 307 33.35 2.83 7.52
C GLN A 307 32.29 3.86 7.93
N GLN A 308 32.62 5.15 7.95
CA GLN A 308 31.64 6.22 8.17
C GLN A 308 30.62 6.29 7.03
N GLU A 309 31.03 6.18 5.77
CA GLU A 309 30.14 6.17 4.60
C GLU A 309 29.26 4.90 4.58
N LYS A 310 29.79 3.74 5.01
CA LYS A 310 28.98 2.52 5.22
C LYS A 310 27.98 2.66 6.36
N SER A 311 28.35 3.32 7.47
CA SER A 311 27.45 3.58 8.61
C SER A 311 26.41 4.65 8.27
N GLN A 312 26.81 5.69 7.53
CA GLN A 312 25.96 6.77 7.03
C GLN A 312 24.97 6.24 5.98
N LYS A 313 25.40 5.36 5.07
CA LYS A 313 24.49 4.62 4.17
C LYS A 313 23.58 3.64 4.92
N ARG A 314 23.97 3.20 6.12
CA ARG A 314 23.17 2.36 7.03
C ARG A 314 22.06 3.14 7.73
N ASP A 315 22.29 4.42 8.07
CA ASP A 315 21.31 5.30 8.70
C ASP A 315 20.38 6.00 7.69
N ILE A 316 20.86 6.29 6.47
CA ILE A 316 20.03 6.76 5.35
C ILE A 316 18.90 5.75 5.00
N GLY A 317 19.07 4.47 5.36
CA GLY A 317 18.11 3.38 5.09
C GLY A 317 16.97 3.22 6.10
N ARG A 318 16.87 4.06 7.15
CA ARG A 318 15.79 3.92 8.15
C ARG A 318 14.53 4.65 7.69
N ALA A 319 13.72 3.97 6.89
CA ALA A 319 12.46 4.49 6.34
C ALA A 319 11.39 4.75 7.42
N PHE A 320 11.43 4.04 8.57
CA PHE A 320 10.45 4.15 9.65
C PHE A 320 11.13 4.25 11.02
N ASN A 321 11.43 5.47 11.47
CA ASN A 321 12.06 5.66 12.79
C ASN A 321 11.00 5.86 13.89
N LEU A 322 10.62 4.75 14.53
CA LEU A 322 9.65 4.69 15.64
C LEU A 322 10.02 5.66 16.77
N THR A 323 11.30 5.84 17.07
CA THR A 323 11.77 6.74 18.13
C THR A 323 11.37 8.19 17.86
N HIS A 324 11.50 8.67 16.62
CA HIS A 324 11.10 10.03 16.25
C HIS A 324 9.58 10.22 16.25
N ALA A 325 8.83 9.19 15.87
CA ALA A 325 7.37 9.22 15.93
C ALA A 325 6.87 9.31 17.39
N ILE A 326 7.47 8.53 18.30
CA ILE A 326 7.14 8.57 19.75
C ILE A 326 7.51 9.93 20.36
N VAL A 327 8.69 10.47 20.07
CA VAL A 327 9.12 11.79 20.57
C VAL A 327 8.16 12.90 20.12
N PHE A 328 7.75 12.88 18.83
CA PHE A 328 6.76 13.84 18.34
C PHE A 328 5.42 13.72 19.06
N ALA A 329 4.93 12.50 19.22
CA ALA A 329 3.67 12.25 19.90
C ALA A 329 3.72 12.70 21.37
N ALA A 330 4.86 12.54 22.04
CA ALA A 330 5.09 13.05 23.40
C ALA A 330 5.10 14.59 23.46
N ILE A 331 5.71 15.27 22.47
CA ILE A 331 5.68 16.73 22.38
C ILE A 331 4.24 17.24 22.20
N VAL A 332 3.49 16.67 21.25
CA VAL A 332 2.09 17.05 21.01
C VAL A 332 1.23 16.80 22.25
N SER A 333 1.42 15.66 22.92
CA SER A 333 0.68 15.34 24.16
C SER A 333 0.97 16.34 25.28
N THR A 334 2.22 16.76 25.43
CA THR A 334 2.63 17.77 26.41
C THR A 334 2.01 19.13 26.10
N VAL A 335 2.00 19.54 24.83
CA VAL A 335 1.37 20.81 24.39
C VAL A 335 -0.14 20.79 24.62
N LEU A 336 -0.81 19.67 24.31
CA LEU A 336 -2.24 19.50 24.56
C LEU A 336 -2.56 19.60 26.06
N LEU A 337 -1.74 18.98 26.91
CA LEU A 337 -1.92 19.02 28.36
C LEU A 337 -1.70 20.43 28.93
N LEU A 338 -0.68 21.15 28.45
CA LEU A 338 -0.44 22.56 28.81
C LEU A 338 -1.57 23.48 28.36
N SER A 339 -2.07 23.30 27.13
CA SER A 339 -3.20 24.07 26.60
C SER A 339 -4.47 23.85 27.42
N ALA A 340 -4.77 22.60 27.76
CA ALA A 340 -5.91 22.27 28.60
C ALA A 340 -5.79 22.84 30.03
N ALA A 341 -4.58 22.83 30.61
CA ALA A 341 -4.32 23.43 31.90
C ALA A 341 -4.52 24.96 31.89
N LEU A 342 -4.09 25.64 30.82
CA LEU A 342 -4.27 27.09 30.65
C LEU A 342 -5.73 27.49 30.42
N HIS A 343 -6.54 26.62 29.81
CA HIS A 343 -7.97 26.88 29.58
C HIS A 343 -8.85 26.75 30.83
N GLN A 344 -8.33 26.17 31.92
CA GLN A 344 -9.04 26.04 33.20
C GLN A 344 -8.65 27.12 34.23
N TRP A 345 -7.68 27.98 33.90
CA TRP A 345 -7.32 29.18 34.66
C TRP A 345 -8.07 30.41 34.14
#